data_AF-A0A9E7TB61-F1
#
_entry.id   AF-A0A9E7TB61-F1
#
_cell.length_a   1.000
_cell.length_b   1.000
_cell.length_c   1.000
_cell.angle_alpha   90.00
_cell.angle_beta   90.00
_cell.angle_gamma   90.00
#
_symmetry.space_group_name_H-M   'P 1'
#
loop_
_entity.id
_entity.type
_entity.pdbx_description
1 polymer ?
#
loop_
_entity_poly.entity_id
_entity_poly.type
_entity_poly.pdbx_seq_one_letter_code
_entity_poly.pdbx_strand_id
1 'polypeptide(L)'
;MENKEKRKRFILPVDYVYDGFVFPQGTLINAYNAHDDGGRYRYLTLSGLDQARFQQPVHIADVWAKAIKVDSDYEFLIELSQDQDISPVYILDGQGEYKVDSARASIHCKKGQIAQYTVNSDYYPNKDYTSEDWYTLEEERFDPKQWLFRGCFSAPPIYVDRPYPQTKLYDEERMSEVTSASNIND
;
A
#
# COMPACT_ATOMS: atom_id res chain seq x y z
N MET A 1 8.38 -7.52 -21.91
CA MET A 1 8.38 -8.54 -20.83
C MET A 1 9.32 -8.16 -19.69
N GLU A 2 10.63 -7.96 -19.92
CA GLU A 2 11.59 -7.59 -18.85
C GLU A 2 11.18 -6.33 -18.06
N ASN A 3 10.74 -5.27 -18.74
CA ASN A 3 10.31 -4.04 -18.06
C ASN A 3 9.10 -4.22 -17.15
N LYS A 4 8.16 -5.10 -17.53
CA LYS A 4 6.99 -5.42 -16.70
C LYS A 4 7.43 -6.12 -15.41
N GLU A 5 8.38 -7.03 -15.50
CA GLU A 5 8.93 -7.70 -14.32
C GLU A 5 9.73 -6.75 -13.40
N LYS A 6 10.48 -5.80 -13.98
CA LYS A 6 11.15 -4.74 -13.21
C LYS A 6 10.16 -3.86 -12.46
N ARG A 7 9.04 -3.48 -13.09
CA ARG A 7 8.00 -2.66 -12.46
C ARG A 7 7.11 -3.42 -11.49
N LYS A 8 7.05 -4.74 -11.57
CA LYS A 8 6.36 -5.54 -10.57
C LYS A 8 7.13 -5.68 -9.27
N ARG A 9 8.47 -5.65 -9.31
CA ARG A 9 9.31 -5.98 -8.15
C ARG A 9 10.58 -5.13 -8.16
N PHE A 10 10.64 -4.12 -7.31
CA PHE A 10 11.72 -3.15 -7.31
C PHE A 10 11.98 -2.59 -5.91
N ILE A 11 13.14 -1.95 -5.76
CA ILE A 11 13.45 -1.14 -4.58
C ILE A 11 13.23 0.32 -4.97
N LEU A 12 12.55 1.09 -4.11
CA LEU A 12 12.38 2.52 -4.34
C LEU A 12 13.74 3.23 -4.32
N PRO A 13 14.14 3.89 -5.43
CA PRO A 13 15.45 4.54 -5.53
C PRO A 13 15.50 5.87 -4.77
N VAL A 14 14.35 6.45 -4.45
CA VAL A 14 14.15 7.69 -3.69
C VAL A 14 12.86 7.60 -2.89
N ASP A 15 12.64 8.54 -1.97
CA ASP A 15 11.33 8.71 -1.33
C ASP A 15 10.24 8.96 -2.39
N TYR A 16 9.09 8.31 -2.23
CA TYR A 16 7.99 8.37 -3.18
C TYR A 16 6.69 8.74 -2.46
N VAL A 17 6.04 9.82 -2.88
CA VAL A 17 4.73 10.23 -2.35
C VAL A 17 3.63 9.52 -3.13
N TYR A 18 2.79 8.76 -2.44
CA TYR A 18 1.64 8.06 -3.01
C TYR A 18 0.41 8.36 -2.17
N ASP A 19 -0.57 9.03 -2.77
CA ASP A 19 -1.81 9.47 -2.12
C ASP A 19 -1.58 10.15 -0.75
N GLY A 20 -0.53 10.96 -0.69
CA GLY A 20 -0.17 11.74 0.50
C GLY A 20 0.59 10.96 1.59
N PHE A 21 0.88 9.67 1.38
CA PHE A 21 1.81 8.92 2.21
C PHE A 21 3.20 8.85 1.56
N VAL A 22 4.26 9.01 2.36
CA VAL A 22 5.64 8.94 1.88
C VAL A 22 6.18 7.53 2.09
N PHE A 23 6.45 6.83 0.99
CA PHE A 23 7.21 5.60 1.00
C PHE A 23 8.71 5.92 0.98
N PRO A 24 9.49 5.52 1.99
CA PRO A 24 10.91 5.84 2.04
C PRO A 24 11.73 5.15 0.95
N GLN A 25 12.82 5.79 0.55
CA GLN A 25 13.89 5.19 -0.25
C GLN A 25 14.32 3.84 0.35
N GLY A 26 14.62 2.87 -0.51
CA GLY A 26 15.05 1.54 -0.11
C GLY A 26 13.91 0.58 0.21
N THR A 27 12.66 1.05 0.25
CA THR A 27 11.48 0.18 0.41
C THR A 27 11.40 -0.82 -0.73
N LEU A 28 11.24 -2.09 -0.39
CA LEU A 28 11.00 -3.16 -1.36
C LEU A 28 9.51 -3.19 -1.71
N ILE A 29 9.19 -3.13 -2.99
CA ILE A 29 7.83 -3.06 -3.52
C ILE A 29 7.53 -4.30 -4.36
N ASN A 30 6.35 -4.87 -4.15
CA ASN A 30 5.67 -5.67 -5.14
C ASN A 30 4.39 -4.97 -5.59
N ALA A 31 4.19 -4.92 -6.91
CA ALA A 31 3.03 -4.31 -7.52
C ALA A 31 2.57 -5.15 -8.73
N TYR A 32 1.28 -5.15 -8.99
CA TYR A 32 0.69 -5.75 -10.17
C TYR A 32 -0.30 -4.79 -10.81
N ASN A 33 0.07 -4.24 -11.97
CA ASN A 33 -0.83 -3.47 -12.80
C ASN A 33 -1.16 -4.28 -14.07
N ALA A 34 -2.44 -4.65 -14.23
CA ALA A 34 -2.92 -5.43 -15.36
C ALA A 34 -2.74 -4.71 -16.70
N HIS A 35 -2.84 -3.37 -16.68
CA HIS A 35 -2.70 -2.46 -17.82
C HIS A 35 -1.25 -2.10 -18.16
N ASP A 36 -0.26 -2.63 -17.44
CA ASP A 36 1.14 -2.45 -17.81
C ASP A 36 1.48 -3.26 -19.08
N ASP A 37 1.69 -2.54 -20.17
CA ASP A 37 2.07 -3.03 -21.50
C ASP A 37 3.56 -3.39 -21.63
N GLY A 38 4.39 -3.13 -20.61
CA GLY A 38 5.83 -3.37 -20.70
C GLY A 38 6.59 -2.26 -21.44
N GLY A 39 5.95 -1.12 -21.68
CA GLY A 39 6.49 0.03 -22.42
C GLY A 39 7.83 0.52 -21.88
N ARG A 40 8.67 1.00 -22.79
CA ARG A 40 10.07 1.35 -22.52
C ARG A 40 10.24 2.63 -21.70
N TYR A 41 9.24 3.51 -21.66
CA TYR A 41 9.37 4.87 -21.09
C TYR A 41 8.41 5.14 -19.92
N ARG A 42 7.81 4.10 -19.33
CA ARG A 42 6.99 4.27 -18.11
C ARG A 42 7.88 4.24 -16.88
N TYR A 43 7.68 5.23 -16.00
CA TYR A 43 8.32 5.33 -14.69
C TYR A 43 7.87 4.20 -13.76
N LEU A 44 8.65 3.96 -12.70
CA LEU A 44 8.18 3.18 -11.56
C LEU A 44 7.04 3.93 -10.88
N THR A 45 6.02 3.19 -10.47
CA THR A 45 4.83 3.72 -9.82
C THR A 45 4.38 2.74 -8.75
N LEU A 46 3.67 3.23 -7.75
CA LEU A 46 2.98 2.41 -6.74
C LEU A 46 1.53 2.09 -7.15
N SER A 47 1.16 2.42 -8.39
CA SER A 47 -0.04 1.91 -9.03
C SER A 47 0.00 0.38 -9.07
N GLY A 48 -1.08 -0.26 -8.61
CA GLY A 48 -1.17 -1.69 -8.40
C GLY A 48 -0.35 -2.21 -7.21
N LEU A 49 -0.07 -1.38 -6.19
CA LEU A 49 0.66 -1.81 -5.00
C LEU A 49 0.01 -3.04 -4.35
N ASP A 50 0.75 -4.15 -4.31
CA ASP A 50 0.33 -5.39 -3.65
C ASP A 50 0.96 -5.51 -2.26
N GLN A 51 2.27 -5.34 -2.17
CA GLN A 51 3.03 -5.41 -0.92
C GLN A 51 4.16 -4.38 -0.88
N ALA A 52 4.48 -3.92 0.33
CA ALA A 52 5.71 -3.18 0.58
C ALA A 52 6.40 -3.64 1.86
N ARG A 53 7.73 -3.63 1.86
CA ARG A 53 8.56 -3.88 3.04
C ARG A 53 9.57 -2.74 3.22
N PHE A 54 9.46 -2.09 4.37
CA PHE A 54 10.26 -0.92 4.71
C PHE A 54 11.61 -1.35 5.30
N GLN A 55 12.69 -0.61 5.00
CA GLN A 55 14.03 -0.85 5.58
C GLN A 55 14.07 -0.51 7.07
N GLN A 56 13.29 0.50 7.45
CA GLN A 56 13.08 0.93 8.82
C GLN A 56 11.58 1.03 9.08
N PRO A 57 11.12 0.88 10.34
CA PRO A 57 9.72 1.07 10.66
C PRO A 57 9.19 2.44 10.21
N VAL A 58 7.97 2.46 9.68
CA VAL A 58 7.26 3.69 9.26
C VAL A 58 5.94 3.80 10.01
N HIS A 59 5.44 5.03 10.17
CA HIS A 59 4.15 5.27 10.82
C HIS A 59 3.05 5.45 9.76
N ILE A 60 2.09 4.53 9.71
CA ILE A 60 1.00 4.48 8.72
C ILE A 60 -0.27 3.93 9.39
N ALA A 61 -1.44 4.48 9.05
CA ALA A 61 -2.72 4.09 9.66
C ALA A 61 -2.67 4.05 11.20
N ASP A 62 -2.02 5.07 11.77
CA ASP A 62 -1.76 5.26 13.20
C ASP A 62 -0.98 4.12 13.89
N VAL A 63 -0.20 3.36 13.12
CA VAL A 63 0.65 2.28 13.65
C VAL A 63 2.06 2.29 13.10
N TRP A 64 2.99 1.75 13.90
CA TRP A 64 4.36 1.52 13.47
C TRP A 64 4.48 0.19 12.70
N ALA A 65 4.62 0.30 11.38
CA ALA A 65 4.65 -0.80 10.42
C ALA A 65 6.07 -1.14 9.94
N LYS A 66 6.30 -2.41 9.59
CA LYS A 66 7.50 -2.84 8.84
C LYS A 66 7.17 -3.45 7.47
N ALA A 67 5.92 -3.84 7.24
CA ALA A 67 5.42 -4.22 5.93
C ALA A 67 3.92 -3.95 5.82
N ILE A 68 3.44 -3.79 4.60
CA ILE A 68 2.02 -3.69 4.26
C ILE A 68 1.69 -4.65 3.12
N LYS A 69 0.43 -5.11 3.09
CA LYS A 69 -0.16 -5.84 1.98
C LYS A 69 -1.55 -5.29 1.71
N VAL A 70 -1.83 -4.98 0.46
CA VAL A 70 -3.19 -4.79 -0.05
C VAL A 70 -3.70 -6.20 -0.38
N ASP A 71 -4.63 -6.71 0.42
CA ASP A 71 -5.13 -8.08 0.28
C ASP A 71 -6.31 -8.15 -0.70
N SER A 72 -7.13 -7.10 -0.68
CA SER A 72 -8.18 -6.81 -1.67
C SER A 72 -8.47 -5.30 -1.69
N ASP A 73 -9.37 -4.85 -2.56
CA ASP A 73 -9.83 -3.45 -2.61
C ASP A 73 -10.26 -2.90 -1.23
N TYR A 74 -10.79 -3.76 -0.36
CA TYR A 74 -11.38 -3.38 0.93
C TYR A 74 -10.65 -3.96 2.14
N GLU A 75 -9.52 -4.64 1.96
CA GLU A 75 -8.77 -5.26 3.04
C GLU A 75 -7.28 -4.98 2.94
N PHE A 76 -6.73 -4.44 4.03
CA PHE A 76 -5.33 -4.03 4.14
C PHE A 76 -4.72 -4.67 5.38
N LEU A 77 -3.52 -5.21 5.22
CA LEU A 77 -2.80 -5.91 6.27
C LEU A 77 -1.50 -5.19 6.57
N ILE A 78 -1.23 -4.94 7.85
CA ILE A 78 -0.01 -4.26 8.31
C ILE A 78 0.77 -5.17 9.25
N GLU A 79 2.02 -5.49 8.91
CA GLU A 79 2.91 -6.20 9.81
C GLU A 79 3.53 -5.22 10.82
N LEU A 80 3.23 -5.40 12.10
CA LEU A 80 3.62 -4.48 13.16
C LEU A 80 5.11 -4.59 13.51
N SER A 81 5.77 -3.44 13.67
CA SER A 81 7.20 -3.37 13.99
C SER A 81 7.51 -3.40 15.50
N GLN A 82 6.51 -3.11 16.33
CA GLN A 82 6.60 -3.05 17.80
C GLN A 82 5.26 -3.40 18.46
N ASP A 83 5.30 -3.70 19.76
CA ASP A 83 4.11 -3.80 20.60
C ASP A 83 3.44 -2.41 20.68
N GLN A 84 2.12 -2.35 20.51
CA GLN A 84 1.36 -1.10 20.56
C GLN A 84 -0.13 -1.35 20.81
N ASP A 85 -0.79 -0.38 21.44
CA ASP A 85 -2.25 -0.36 21.57
C ASP A 85 -2.83 0.39 20.37
N ILE A 86 -3.76 -0.23 19.65
CA ILE A 86 -4.35 0.32 18.43
C ILE A 86 -5.83 0.64 18.68
N SER A 87 -6.24 1.84 18.29
CA SER A 87 -7.60 2.37 18.45
C SER A 87 -7.92 3.40 17.37
N PRO A 88 -9.20 3.62 17.02
CA PRO A 88 -10.37 2.88 17.50
C PRO A 88 -10.51 1.50 16.82
N VAL A 89 -11.19 0.57 17.49
CA VAL A 89 -11.54 -0.74 16.92
C VAL A 89 -12.89 -0.61 16.22
N TYR A 90 -13.03 -1.20 15.04
CA TYR A 90 -14.27 -1.19 14.27
C TYR A 90 -14.90 -2.58 14.21
N ILE A 91 -16.23 -2.65 14.35
CA ILE A 91 -17.05 -3.85 14.16
C ILE A 91 -18.06 -3.62 13.04
N LEU A 92 -18.44 -4.70 12.35
CA LEU A 92 -19.45 -4.65 11.32
C LEU A 92 -20.80 -4.67 12.03
N ASP A 93 -21.64 -3.69 11.77
CA ASP A 93 -22.97 -3.65 12.35
C ASP A 93 -23.94 -4.58 11.60
N GLY A 94 -25.18 -4.69 12.09
CA GLY A 94 -26.22 -5.51 11.46
C GLY A 94 -26.74 -4.97 10.13
N GLN A 95 -26.28 -3.78 9.70
CA GLN A 95 -26.66 -3.11 8.47
C GLN A 95 -25.56 -3.20 7.40
N GLY A 96 -24.41 -3.78 7.73
CA GLY A 96 -23.27 -3.93 6.81
C GLY A 96 -22.29 -2.76 6.82
N GLU A 97 -22.37 -1.87 7.81
CA GLU A 97 -21.47 -0.71 7.94
C GLU A 97 -20.50 -0.91 9.11
N TYR A 98 -19.26 -0.41 8.96
CA TYR A 98 -18.27 -0.47 10.04
C TYR A 98 -18.47 0.68 11.03
N LYS A 99 -18.62 0.34 12.31
CA LYS A 99 -18.78 1.31 13.41
C LYS A 99 -17.76 1.06 14.50
N VAL A 100 -17.42 2.13 15.24
CA VAL A 100 -16.54 2.04 16.39
C VAL A 100 -17.14 1.07 17.43
N ASP A 101 -16.33 0.11 17.86
CA ASP A 101 -16.68 -0.84 18.90
C ASP A 101 -16.56 -0.20 20.28
N SER A 102 -17.70 0.30 20.78
CA SER A 102 -17.77 0.88 22.13
C SER A 102 -17.41 -0.10 23.25
N ALA A 103 -17.44 -1.41 23.03
CA ALA A 103 -17.06 -2.42 24.02
C ALA A 103 -15.54 -2.66 24.08
N ARG A 104 -14.80 -2.32 23.01
CA ARG A 104 -13.34 -2.49 22.91
C ARG A 104 -12.71 -1.18 22.45
N ALA A 105 -12.34 -0.33 23.41
CA ALA A 105 -11.72 0.96 23.13
C ALA A 105 -10.39 0.83 22.36
N SER A 106 -9.59 -0.19 22.66
CA SER A 106 -8.32 -0.49 21.99
C SER A 106 -8.01 -1.99 22.07
N ILE A 107 -7.09 -2.43 21.21
CA ILE A 107 -6.50 -3.78 21.28
C ILE A 107 -4.98 -3.64 21.42
N HIS A 108 -4.41 -4.36 22.39
CA HIS A 108 -2.98 -4.50 22.54
C HIS A 108 -2.43 -5.52 21.53
N CYS A 109 -1.66 -5.05 20.56
CA CYS A 109 -1.08 -5.89 19.51
C CYS A 109 0.43 -6.02 19.70
N LYS A 110 0.95 -7.22 19.42
CA LYS A 110 2.36 -7.57 19.58
C LYS A 110 3.15 -7.30 18.31
N LYS A 111 4.44 -6.98 18.48
CA LYS A 111 5.42 -6.94 17.41
C LYS A 111 5.34 -8.19 16.55
N GLY A 112 5.31 -8.01 15.24
CA GLY A 112 5.25 -9.10 14.26
C GLY A 112 3.86 -9.68 14.03
N GLN A 113 2.84 -9.29 14.80
CA GLN A 113 1.45 -9.59 14.42
C GLN A 113 1.04 -8.77 13.20
N ILE A 114 -0.01 -9.26 12.54
CA ILE A 114 -0.66 -8.57 11.45
C ILE A 114 -1.86 -7.80 12.02
N ALA A 115 -1.88 -6.49 11.86
CA ALA A 115 -3.05 -5.66 12.07
C ALA A 115 -3.91 -5.65 10.79
N GLN A 116 -5.18 -5.97 10.95
CA GLN A 116 -6.17 -6.00 9.88
C GLN A 116 -6.92 -4.68 9.82
N TYR A 117 -7.04 -4.14 8.63
CA TYR A 117 -7.79 -2.93 8.34
C TYR A 117 -8.76 -3.19 7.19
N THR A 118 -9.84 -2.44 7.20
CA THR A 118 -10.83 -2.41 6.12
C THR A 118 -11.27 -0.97 5.88
N VAL A 119 -12.24 -0.75 5.00
CA VAL A 119 -12.80 0.57 4.70
C VAL A 119 -14.31 0.43 4.51
N ASN A 120 -15.03 1.54 4.63
CA ASN A 120 -16.46 1.56 4.36
C ASN A 120 -16.76 1.51 2.85
N SER A 121 -18.04 1.28 2.53
CA SER A 121 -18.54 1.17 1.16
C SER A 121 -18.30 2.44 0.32
N ASP A 122 -18.21 3.60 0.96
CA ASP A 122 -17.97 4.90 0.36
C ASP A 122 -16.49 5.19 0.02
N TYR A 123 -15.57 4.27 0.33
CA TYR A 123 -14.15 4.43 0.03
C TYR A 123 -13.86 4.52 -1.49
N TYR A 124 -14.68 3.85 -2.31
CA TYR A 124 -14.68 4.00 -3.78
C TYR A 124 -16.03 4.54 -4.25
N PRO A 125 -16.30 5.86 -4.08
CA PRO A 125 -17.64 6.41 -4.25
C PRO A 125 -18.15 6.38 -5.69
N ASN A 126 -17.24 6.31 -6.68
CA ASN A 126 -17.56 6.30 -8.10
C ASN A 126 -17.53 4.89 -8.72
N LYS A 127 -17.17 3.87 -7.93
CA LYS A 127 -17.05 2.50 -8.44
C LYS A 127 -18.43 1.86 -8.47
N ASP A 128 -19.05 1.88 -9.66
CA ASP A 128 -20.31 1.21 -9.91
C ASP A 128 -20.07 -0.28 -10.18
N TYR A 129 -20.16 -1.10 -9.13
CA TYR A 129 -20.05 -2.56 -9.21
C TYR A 129 -21.14 -3.24 -10.06
N THR A 130 -22.16 -2.51 -10.52
CA THR A 130 -23.22 -3.03 -11.38
C THR A 130 -22.96 -2.84 -12.88
N SER A 131 -21.95 -2.04 -13.24
CA SER A 131 -21.50 -1.84 -14.63
C SER A 131 -20.71 -3.05 -15.14
N GLU A 132 -20.96 -3.53 -16.36
CA GLU A 132 -20.14 -4.61 -16.97
C GLU A 132 -18.66 -4.22 -17.15
N ASP A 133 -18.32 -2.94 -17.04
CA ASP A 133 -16.97 -2.40 -17.21
C ASP A 133 -16.36 -1.93 -15.88
N TRP A 134 -16.94 -2.30 -14.73
CA TRP A 134 -16.50 -1.86 -13.40
C TRP A 134 -15.01 -2.15 -13.12
N TYR A 135 -14.45 -3.19 -13.74
CA TYR A 135 -13.04 -3.56 -13.65
C TYR A 135 -12.12 -2.76 -14.59
N THR A 136 -12.67 -2.02 -15.56
CA THR A 136 -11.90 -1.18 -16.49
C THR A 136 -11.67 0.25 -15.98
N LEU A 137 -12.47 0.66 -14.98
CA LEU A 137 -12.37 1.93 -14.26
C LEU A 137 -11.64 1.71 -12.93
N GLU A 138 -10.46 1.10 -12.99
CA GLU A 138 -9.65 0.76 -11.82
C GLU A 138 -9.22 2.07 -11.11
N GLU A 139 -10.09 2.59 -10.22
CA GLU A 139 -9.74 3.63 -9.27
C GLU A 139 -8.85 2.99 -8.21
N GLU A 140 -7.55 3.19 -8.34
CA GLU A 140 -6.60 2.84 -7.30
C GLU A 140 -6.63 3.92 -6.22
N ARG A 141 -6.79 3.50 -4.96
CA ARG A 141 -6.84 4.43 -3.82
C ARG A 141 -6.02 3.93 -2.65
N PHE A 142 -5.08 4.74 -2.20
CA PHE A 142 -4.25 4.48 -1.03
C PHE A 142 -4.40 5.58 0.01
N ASP A 143 -5.50 5.55 0.77
CA ASP A 143 -5.77 6.53 1.83
C ASP A 143 -5.80 5.85 3.21
N PRO A 144 -4.63 5.56 3.80
CA PRO A 144 -4.54 4.87 5.09
C PRO A 144 -5.18 5.63 6.25
N LYS A 145 -5.60 6.89 6.05
CA LYS A 145 -6.35 7.67 7.06
C LYS A 145 -7.82 7.25 7.16
N GLN A 146 -8.36 6.58 6.14
CA GLN A 146 -9.73 6.07 6.13
C GLN A 146 -9.80 4.59 6.52
N TRP A 147 -8.66 3.96 6.77
CA TRP A 147 -8.58 2.55 7.15
C TRP A 147 -9.12 2.33 8.57
N LEU A 148 -10.00 1.35 8.69
CA LEU A 148 -10.75 1.01 9.88
C LEU A 148 -10.14 -0.24 10.51
N PHE A 149 -9.46 -0.07 11.64
CA PHE A 149 -8.79 -1.16 12.33
C PHE A 149 -9.78 -2.20 12.88
N ARG A 150 -9.55 -3.48 12.61
CA ARG A 150 -10.43 -4.61 12.98
C ARG A 150 -9.88 -5.48 14.10
N GLY A 151 -8.58 -5.49 14.28
CA GLY A 151 -7.89 -6.33 15.23
C GLY A 151 -6.54 -6.81 14.70
N CYS A 152 -5.84 -7.60 15.50
CA CYS A 152 -4.57 -8.20 15.12
C CYS A 152 -4.57 -9.70 15.34
N PHE A 153 -3.81 -10.39 14.48
CA PHE A 153 -3.69 -11.84 14.52
C PHE A 153 -2.24 -12.26 14.25
N SER A 154 -1.90 -13.46 14.71
CA SER A 154 -0.60 -14.07 14.43
C SER A 154 -0.65 -14.81 13.10
N ALA A 155 0.22 -14.43 12.17
CA ALA A 155 0.40 -15.06 10.87
C ALA A 155 1.89 -15.03 10.48
N PRO A 156 2.30 -15.77 9.44
CA PRO A 156 3.62 -15.58 8.85
C PRO A 156 3.86 -14.11 8.46
N PRO A 157 5.12 -13.65 8.46
CA PRO A 157 5.47 -12.31 7.99
C PRO A 157 4.94 -12.06 6.57
N ILE A 158 4.59 -10.81 6.26
CA ILE A 158 4.14 -10.44 4.91
C ILE A 158 5.30 -10.66 3.94
N TYR A 159 5.25 -11.73 3.17
CA TYR A 159 6.31 -12.03 2.23
C TYR A 159 6.28 -11.01 1.08
N VAL A 160 7.43 -10.40 0.80
CA VAL A 160 7.63 -9.46 -0.31
C VAL A 160 8.75 -10.05 -1.17
N ASP A 161 8.41 -10.39 -2.40
CA ASP A 161 9.32 -10.95 -3.38
C ASP A 161 10.54 -10.05 -3.59
N ARG A 162 11.68 -10.71 -3.80
CA ARG A 162 12.94 -10.05 -4.11
C ARG A 162 12.79 -9.17 -5.36
N PRO A 163 13.50 -8.04 -5.40
CA PRO A 163 13.44 -7.17 -6.56
C PRO A 163 13.95 -7.92 -7.80
N TYR A 164 13.40 -7.60 -8.96
CA TYR A 164 13.94 -8.10 -10.21
C TYR A 164 15.40 -7.64 -10.34
N PRO A 165 16.34 -8.50 -10.79
CA PRO A 165 17.74 -8.11 -10.92
C PRO A 165 17.89 -6.83 -11.75
N GLN A 166 18.30 -5.75 -11.10
CA GLN A 166 18.63 -4.50 -11.76
C GLN A 166 20.00 -4.64 -12.43
N THR A 167 20.02 -4.64 -13.76
CA THR A 167 21.26 -4.44 -14.51
C THR A 167 21.58 -2.95 -14.44
N LYS A 168 22.78 -2.62 -13.92
CA LYS A 168 23.31 -1.27 -13.60
C LYS A 168 23.09 -0.13 -14.63
N LEU A 169 22.64 -0.44 -15.85
CA LEU A 169 22.50 0.51 -16.95
C LEU A 169 21.16 1.27 -17.00
N TYR A 170 20.15 0.87 -16.21
CA TYR A 170 18.80 1.46 -16.32
C TYR A 170 18.40 2.45 -15.21
N ASP A 171 19.13 2.49 -14.08
CA ASP A 171 18.64 3.15 -12.86
C ASP A 171 19.12 4.60 -12.65
N GLU A 172 20.23 5.03 -13.24
CA GLU A 172 20.75 6.41 -13.02
C GLU A 172 20.17 7.46 -14.00
N GLU A 173 19.72 7.07 -15.19
CA GLU A 173 19.33 8.03 -16.25
C GLU A 173 17.87 8.53 -16.19
N ARG A 174 16.97 7.98 -15.35
CA ARG A 174 15.51 8.17 -15.56
C ARG A 174 14.66 8.66 -14.39
N MET A 175 15.24 9.07 -13.26
CA MET A 175 14.49 9.82 -12.23
C MET A 175 15.08 11.20 -11.89
N SER A 176 16.28 11.53 -12.40
CA SER A 176 16.80 12.90 -12.37
C SER A 176 15.99 13.88 -13.23
N GLU A 177 15.23 13.38 -14.21
CA GLU A 177 14.32 14.20 -15.03
C GLU A 177 13.03 14.61 -14.30
N VAL A 178 12.58 13.85 -13.29
CA VAL A 178 11.34 14.15 -12.55
C VAL A 178 11.57 15.21 -11.45
N THR A 179 12.77 15.23 -10.85
CA THR A 179 13.19 16.25 -9.88
C THR A 179 13.62 17.58 -10.51
N SER A 180 13.93 17.59 -11.81
CA SER A 180 14.19 18.83 -12.56
C SER A 180 12.91 19.44 -13.15
N ALA A 181 11.88 18.64 -13.47
CA ALA A 181 10.60 19.16 -13.94
C ALA A 181 9.74 19.81 -12.83
N SER A 182 10.00 19.49 -11.56
CA SER A 182 9.31 20.07 -10.40
C SER A 182 9.94 21.37 -9.87
N ASN A 183 11.10 21.78 -10.41
CA ASN A 183 11.82 23.01 -10.04
C ASN A 183 11.87 24.07 -11.18
N ILE A 184 10.96 24.00 -12.16
CA ILE A 184 10.87 24.99 -13.27
C ILE A 184 9.69 25.97 -13.07
N ASN A 185 9.05 25.98 -11.90
CA ASN A 185 8.01 26.96 -11.55
C ASN A 185 8.33 27.71 -10.24
N ASP A 186 9.56 28.21 -10.10
CA ASP A 186 9.89 29.34 -9.22
C ASP A 186 10.37 30.53 -10.07
#